data_AF-J4KF32-F1
#
_entry.id   AF-J4KF32-F1
#
_cell.length_a   1.000
_cell.length_b   1.000
_cell.length_c   1.000
_cell.angle_alpha   90.00
_cell.angle_beta   90.00
_cell.angle_gamma   90.00
#
_symmetry.space_group_name_H-M   'P 1'
#
loop_
_entity.id
_entity.type
_entity.pdbx_description
1 polymer ?
#
loop_
_entity_poly.entity_id
_entity_poly.type
_entity_poly.pdbx_seq_one_letter_code
_entity_poly.pdbx_strand_id
1 'polypeptide(L)' 'MDILAELQLIFHDVFDDEDFVIANETTADQIEDRDSLPHIRLVVAIEPYFAIKFVFGEL' A
#
# COMPACT_ATOMS: atom_id res chain seq x y z
N MET A 1 1.94 -8.23 16.39
CA MET A 1 2.22 -7.77 15.02
C MET A 1 0.89 -7.43 14.43
N ASP A 2 0.66 -6.15 14.15
CA ASP A 2 -0.60 -5.65 13.61
C ASP A 2 -0.31 -5.22 12.17
N ILE A 3 -0.61 -6.13 11.24
CA ILE A 3 -0.29 -5.96 9.81
C ILE A 3 -0.98 -4.71 9.26
N LEU A 4 -2.18 -4.39 9.74
CA LEU A 4 -2.92 -3.22 9.27
C LEU A 4 -2.25 -1.93 9.74
N ALA A 5 -1.79 -1.88 10.99
CA ALA A 5 -1.04 -0.73 11.51
C ALA A 5 0.32 -0.56 10.81
N GLU A 6 1.00 -1.65 10.45
CA GLU A 6 2.25 -1.61 9.70
C GLU A 6 2.03 -1.16 8.24
N LEU A 7 0.99 -1.66 7.59
CA LEU A 7 0.58 -1.21 6.26
C LEU A 7 0.19 0.27 6.27
N GLN A 8 -0.49 0.76 7.31
CA GLN A 8 -0.89 2.16 7.43
C GLN A 8 0.30 3.12 7.24
N LEU A 9 1.45 2.80 7.85
CA LEU A 9 2.67 3.60 7.73
C LEU A 9 3.19 3.64 6.28
N ILE A 10 3.09 2.53 5.56
CA ILE A 10 3.52 2.44 4.17
C ILE A 10 2.55 3.19 3.25
N PHE A 11 1.25 3.15 3.54
CA PHE A 11 0.25 3.93 2.80
C PHE A 11 0.50 5.43 2.95
N HIS A 12 0.75 5.90 4.18
CA HIS A 12 1.08 7.30 4.43
C HIS A 12 2.32 7.76 3.65
N ASP A 13 3.40 6.95 3.65
CA ASP A 13 4.64 7.28 2.93
C ASP A 13 4.47 7.29 1.40
N VAL A 14 3.68 6.36 0.85
CA VAL A 14 3.54 6.19 -0.60
C VAL A 14 2.57 7.19 -1.22
N PHE A 15 1.46 7.48 -0.53
CA PHE A 15 0.39 8.34 -1.01
C PHE A 15 0.48 9.79 -0.51
N ASP A 16 1.40 10.09 0.41
CA ASP A 16 1.56 11.43 1.01
C ASP A 16 0.25 11.97 1.62
N ASP A 17 -0.54 11.05 2.20
CA ASP A 17 -1.84 11.33 2.80
C ASP A 17 -1.87 10.79 4.23
N GLU A 18 -1.52 11.65 5.20
CA GLU A 18 -1.46 11.31 6.62
C GLU A 18 -2.86 11.15 7.26
N ASP A 19 -3.91 11.68 6.62
CA ASP A 19 -5.29 11.63 7.11
C ASP A 19 -6.01 10.34 6.66
N PHE A 20 -5.51 9.68 5.61
CA PHE A 20 -6.06 8.43 5.11
C PHE A 20 -5.85 7.28 6.10
N VAL A 21 -6.96 6.64 6.50
CA VAL A 21 -6.92 5.46 7.39
C VAL A 21 -7.39 4.23 6.63
N ILE A 22 -6.52 3.21 6.56
CA ILE A 22 -6.87 1.93 5.94
C ILE A 22 -7.65 1.03 6.91
N ALA A 23 -8.63 0.33 6.35
CA ALA A 23 -9.41 -0.71 6.98
C ALA A 23 -9.42 -1.94 6.07
N ASN A 24 -9.92 -3.07 6.57
CA ASN A 24 -10.01 -4.30 5.76
C ASN A 24 -10.96 -4.15 4.56
N GLU A 25 -11.92 -3.24 4.68
CA GLU A 25 -12.89 -2.87 3.66
C GLU A 25 -12.37 -1.80 2.70
N THR A 26 -11.19 -1.22 2.95
CA THR A 26 -10.61 -0.20 2.08
C THR A 26 -10.37 -0.77 0.70
N THR A 27 -10.95 -0.12 -0.29
CA THR A 27 -10.81 -0.43 -1.70
C THR A 27 -9.94 0.60 -2.38
N ALA A 28 -9.40 0.23 -3.55
CA ALA A 28 -8.64 1.16 -4.35
C ALA A 28 -9.46 2.42 -4.69
N ASP A 29 -10.80 2.36 -4.80
CA ASP A 29 -11.64 3.52 -5.20
C ASP A 29 -11.66 4.64 -4.17
N GLN A 30 -11.18 4.37 -2.96
CA GLN A 30 -11.09 5.34 -1.88
C GLN A 30 -9.73 6.06 -1.83
N ILE A 31 -8.81 5.70 -2.73
CA ILE A 31 -7.45 6.27 -2.80
C ILE A 31 -7.42 7.25 -3.95
N GLU A 32 -7.21 8.53 -3.64
CA GLU A 32 -6.97 9.57 -4.65
C GLU A 32 -5.62 9.34 -5.33
N ASP A 33 -5.52 9.69 -6.62
CA ASP A 33 -4.29 9.55 -7.42
C ASP A 33 -3.68 8.13 -7.43
N ARG A 34 -4.51 7.10 -7.31
CA ARG A 34 -4.16 5.66 -7.42
C ARG A 34 -3.66 5.20 -8.81
N ASP A 35 -3.01 6.08 -9.57
CA ASP A 35 -2.41 5.73 -10.84
C ASP A 35 -1.38 4.60 -10.69
N SER A 36 -0.91 4.09 -11.83
CA SER A 36 0.06 2.98 -11.85
C SER A 36 1.32 3.26 -11.03
N LEU A 37 1.77 4.52 -10.93
CA LEU A 37 3.01 4.87 -10.22
C LEU A 37 2.90 4.74 -8.69
N PRO A 38 1.93 5.37 -7.97
CA PRO A 38 1.71 5.10 -6.54
C PRO A 38 1.43 3.64 -6.25
N HIS A 39 0.66 2.95 -7.09
CA HIS A 39 0.38 1.52 -6.90
C HIS A 39 1.65 0.65 -6.97
N ILE A 40 2.54 0.89 -7.95
CA ILE A 40 3.82 0.17 -8.04
C ILE A 40 4.70 0.49 -6.82
N ARG A 41 4.78 1.76 -6.40
CA ARG A 41 5.56 2.17 -5.23
C ARG A 41 5.08 1.48 -3.95
N LEU A 42 3.76 1.33 -3.77
CA LEU A 42 3.17 0.59 -2.66
C LEU A 42 3.70 -0.85 -2.60
N VAL A 43 3.61 -1.57 -3.71
CA VAL A 43 4.06 -2.97 -3.77
C VAL A 43 5.56 -3.08 -3.46
N VAL A 44 6.38 -2.19 -4.06
CA VAL A 44 7.83 -2.15 -3.85
C VAL A 44 8.20 -1.80 -2.40
N ALA A 45 7.42 -0.96 -1.71
CA ALA A 45 7.66 -0.58 -0.32
C ALA A 45 7.31 -1.72 0.66
N ILE A 46 6.28 -2.50 0.37
CA ILE A 46 5.84 -3.63 1.20
C ILE A 46 6.85 -4.78 1.18
N GLU A 47 7.47 -5.07 0.03
CA GLU A 47 8.42 -6.19 -0.12
C GLU A 47 9.55 -6.22 0.92
N PRO A 48 10.40 -5.18 1.04
CA PRO A 48 11.48 -5.18 2.02
C PRO A 48 10.94 -5.08 3.45
N TYR A 49 9.80 -4.41 3.67
CA TYR A 49 9.22 -4.22 5.00
C TYR A 49 8.80 -5.54 5.63
N PHE A 50 8.09 -6.38 4.87
CA PHE A 50 7.64 -7.70 5.34
C PHE A 50 8.58 -8.85 4.96
N ALA A 51 9.70 -8.55 4.32
CA ALA A 51 10.62 -9.54 3.76
C ALA A 51 9.92 -10.55 2.83
N ILE A 52 8.97 -10.07 2.03
CA ILE A 52 8.22 -10.84 1.03
C ILE A 52 8.58 -10.42 -0.39
N LYS A 53 8.22 -11.27 -1.35
CA LYS A 53 8.27 -10.94 -2.79
C LYS A 53 6.92 -11.16 -3.41
N PHE A 54 6.40 -10.14 -4.08
CA PHE A 54 5.18 -10.30 -4.84
C PHE A 54 5.52 -10.98 -6.16
N VAL A 55 4.86 -12.10 -6.43
CA VAL A 55 4.91 -12.72 -7.75
C VAL A 55 3.81 -12.05 -8.56
N PHE A 56 4.19 -11.12 -9.42
CA PHE A 56 3.29 -10.62 -10.44
C PHE A 56 3.06 -11.76 -11.45
N GLY A 57 2.01 -12.55 -11.22
CA GLY A 57 1.46 -13.41 -12.26
C GLY A 57 1.03 -12.55 -13.44
N GLU A 58 1.16 -13.07 -14.66
CA GLU A 58 0.89 -12.37 -15.94
C GLU A 58 -0.26 -11.35 -15.80
N LEU A 59 0.09 -10.07 -15.98
CA LEU A 59 -0.85 -8.94 -16.11
C LEU A 59 -1.83 -9.17 -17.27
#